data_AF-A0A2D4NIK5-F1
#
_entry.id   AF-A0A2D4NIK5-F1
#
_cell.length_a   1.000
_cell.length_b   1.000
_cell.length_c   1.000
_cell.angle_alpha   90.00
_cell.angle_beta   90.00
_cell.angle_gamma   90.00
#
_symmetry.space_group_name_H-M   'P 1'
#
loop_
_entity.id
_entity.type
_entity.pdbx_description
1 polymer ?
#
loop_
_entity_poly.entity_id
_entity_poly.type
_entity_poly.pdbx_seq_one_letter_code
_entity_poly.pdbx_strand_id
1 'polypeptide(L)'
;LYVYNKIDQISMEEVDRLARRSHSVVISCGMKLNLDYLLEMLWEYLALTCIYTKKRGQRPDFSDAIILRKGASVQHVCHRIHRTLADQFKYALVWGTSTKYSPQRVGLSHMVEHEDVIQVVKK
;
A
#
# COMPACT_ATOMS: atom_id res chain seq x y z
N LEU A 1 12.99 -5.20 -10.85
CA LEU A 1 12.97 -6.56 -10.28
C LEU A 1 13.20 -7.54 -11.42
N TYR A 2 14.32 -8.26 -11.40
CA TYR A 2 14.64 -9.30 -12.37
C TYR A 2 14.22 -10.66 -11.80
N VAL A 3 13.42 -11.42 -12.55
CA VAL A 3 12.88 -12.70 -12.09
C VAL A 3 13.53 -13.84 -12.89
N TYR A 4 14.37 -14.63 -12.22
CA TYR A 4 15.05 -15.79 -12.80
C TYR A 4 14.21 -17.04 -12.54
N ASN A 5 13.54 -17.54 -13.57
CA ASN A 5 12.72 -18.75 -13.50
C ASN A 5 13.55 -20.01 -13.82
N LYS A 6 13.00 -21.19 -13.50
CA LYS A 6 13.57 -22.52 -13.73
C LYS A 6 14.79 -22.85 -12.86
N ILE A 7 14.75 -22.47 -11.58
CA ILE A 7 15.82 -22.80 -10.62
C ILE A 7 16.00 -24.30 -10.40
N ASP A 8 15.01 -25.11 -10.77
CA ASP A 8 15.02 -26.57 -10.75
C ASP A 8 16.01 -27.20 -11.75
N GLN A 9 16.53 -26.43 -12.71
CA GLN A 9 17.47 -26.90 -13.73
C GLN A 9 18.93 -26.53 -13.46
N ILE A 10 19.22 -25.83 -12.35
CA ILE A 10 20.55 -25.32 -12.02
C ILE A 10 21.00 -25.81 -10.63
N SER A 11 22.31 -25.77 -10.36
CA SER A 11 22.85 -26.15 -9.06
C SER A 11 22.52 -25.13 -7.97
N MET A 12 22.49 -25.56 -6.70
CA MET A 12 22.24 -24.68 -5.55
C MET A 12 23.25 -23.53 -5.46
N GLU A 13 24.49 -23.74 -5.87
CA GLU A 13 25.55 -22.70 -5.91
C GLU A 13 25.19 -21.57 -6.89
N GLU A 14 24.65 -21.92 -8.06
CA GLU A 14 24.20 -20.95 -9.06
C GLU A 14 22.94 -20.22 -8.61
N VAL A 15 22.02 -20.92 -7.93
CA VAL A 15 20.83 -20.30 -7.31
C VAL A 15 21.25 -19.24 -6.29
N ASP A 16 22.15 -19.58 -5.36
CA ASP A 16 22.64 -18.65 -4.33
C ASP A 16 23.36 -17.45 -4.96
N ARG A 17 24.18 -17.68 -6.00
CA ARG A 17 24.84 -16.61 -6.76
C ARG A 17 23.84 -15.65 -7.40
N LEU A 18 22.77 -16.18 -8.01
CA LEU A 18 21.72 -15.36 -8.63
C LEU A 18 20.87 -14.63 -7.59
N ALA A 19 20.56 -15.28 -6.47
CA ALA A 19 19.76 -14.70 -5.38
C ALA A 19 20.46 -13.49 -4.72
N ARG A 20 21.79 -13.51 -4.63
CA ARG A 20 22.58 -12.41 -4.03
C ARG A 20 22.74 -11.17 -4.92
N ARG A 21 22.27 -11.20 -6.18
CA ARG A 21 22.33 -10.02 -7.05
C ARG A 21 21.34 -8.96 -6.57
N SER A 22 21.62 -7.70 -6.88
CA SER A 22 20.71 -6.61 -6.56
C SER A 22 19.44 -6.69 -7.40
N HIS A 23 18.28 -6.44 -6.78
CA HIS A 23 16.96 -6.40 -7.45
C HIS A 23 16.59 -7.68 -8.20
N SER A 24 17.03 -8.85 -7.73
CA SER A 24 16.74 -10.15 -8.35
C SER A 24 15.97 -11.10 -7.44
N VAL A 25 15.08 -11.89 -8.05
CA VAL A 25 14.36 -12.98 -7.39
C VAL A 25 14.52 -14.24 -8.23
N VAL A 26 14.85 -15.35 -7.59
CA VAL A 26 14.97 -16.67 -8.21
C VAL A 26 13.70 -17.46 -7.91
N ILE A 27 13.05 -18.06 -8.91
CA ILE A 27 11.79 -18.80 -8.75
C ILE A 27 11.77 -20.11 -9.55
N SER A 28 10.92 -21.06 -9.17
CA SER A 28 10.50 -22.14 -10.06
C SER A 28 8.97 -22.16 -10.13
N CYS A 29 8.40 -21.77 -11.27
CA CYS A 29 6.95 -21.85 -11.48
C CYS A 29 6.45 -23.30 -11.49
N GLY A 30 7.26 -24.23 -12.00
CA GLY A 30 6.91 -25.65 -12.11
C GLY A 30 6.79 -26.31 -10.73
N MET A 31 7.73 -26.01 -9.84
CA MET A 31 7.73 -26.53 -8.46
C MET A 31 7.07 -25.59 -7.45
N LYS A 32 6.54 -24.43 -7.90
CA LYS A 32 5.99 -23.36 -7.07
C LYS A 32 6.94 -22.88 -5.96
N LEU A 33 8.24 -22.83 -6.26
CA LEU A 33 9.26 -22.38 -5.33
C LEU A 33 9.43 -20.86 -5.39
N ASN A 34 9.52 -20.24 -4.21
CA ASN A 34 9.85 -18.82 -4.00
C ASN A 34 8.87 -17.81 -4.64
N LEU A 35 7.65 -18.24 -4.95
CA LEU A 35 6.60 -17.36 -5.47
C LEU A 35 6.10 -16.37 -4.40
N ASP A 36 6.06 -16.79 -3.14
CA ASP A 36 5.63 -15.93 -2.03
C ASP A 36 6.60 -14.76 -1.84
N TYR A 37 7.91 -15.03 -1.87
CA TYR A 37 8.94 -13.99 -1.82
C TYR A 37 8.87 -13.03 -3.02
N LEU A 38 8.57 -13.55 -4.22
CA LEU A 38 8.33 -12.69 -5.39
C LEU A 38 7.16 -11.72 -5.14
N LEU A 39 6.07 -12.19 -4.54
CA LEU A 39 4.92 -11.36 -4.18
C LEU A 39 5.28 -10.30 -3.13
N GLU A 40 6.03 -10.68 -2.09
CA GLU A 40 6.51 -9.76 -1.06
C GLU A 40 7.40 -8.66 -1.65
N MET A 41 8.39 -9.03 -2.48
CA MET A 41 9.26 -8.06 -3.15
C MET A 41 8.47 -7.14 -4.09
N LEU A 42 7.47 -7.67 -4.80
CA LEU A 42 6.62 -6.86 -5.66
C LEU A 42 5.83 -5.83 -4.84
N TRP A 43 5.28 -6.24 -3.70
CA TRP A 43 4.57 -5.34 -2.78
C TRP A 43 5.46 -4.20 -2.28
N GLU A 44 6.69 -4.54 -1.86
CA GLU A 44 7.67 -3.56 -1.39
C GLU A 44 8.02 -2.55 -2.50
N TYR A 45 8.27 -3.02 -3.72
CA TYR A 45 8.69 -2.18 -4.84
C TYR A 45 7.57 -1.30 -5.38
N LEU A 46 6.32 -1.75 -5.31
CA LEU A 46 5.18 -0.93 -5.69
C LEU A 46 4.96 0.23 -4.70
N ALA A 47 5.53 0.15 -3.50
CA ALA A 47 5.43 1.15 -2.43
C ALA A 47 3.97 1.59 -2.22
N LEU A 48 3.07 0.61 -2.05
CA LEU A 48 1.64 0.86 -1.89
C LEU A 48 1.29 1.21 -0.45
N THR A 49 0.20 1.95 -0.30
CA THR A 49 -0.33 2.44 0.95
C THR A 49 -1.82 2.11 0.99
N CYS A 50 -2.24 1.35 1.99
CA CYS A 50 -3.62 0.96 2.18
C CYS A 50 -4.28 1.94 3.15
N ILE A 51 -5.34 2.62 2.69
CA ILE A 51 -6.07 3.60 3.48
C ILE A 51 -7.49 3.09 3.71
N TYR A 52 -7.93 3.03 4.96
CA TYR A 52 -9.25 2.57 5.32
C TYR A 52 -10.21 3.74 5.46
N THR A 53 -11.45 3.56 5.01
CA THR A 53 -12.47 4.60 5.15
C THR A 53 -13.37 4.32 6.33
N LYS A 54 -13.80 5.40 6.99
CA LYS A 54 -14.73 5.35 8.10
C LYS A 54 -15.89 6.31 7.87
N LYS A 55 -17.11 5.80 7.94
CA LYS A 55 -18.33 6.62 7.93
C LYS A 55 -18.61 7.18 9.33
N ARG A 56 -19.28 8.33 9.39
CA ARG A 56 -19.70 8.94 10.66
C ARG A 56 -20.67 8.01 11.38
N GLY A 57 -20.41 7.74 12.66
CA GLY A 57 -21.22 6.85 13.49
C GLY A 57 -21.04 5.35 13.21
N GLN A 58 -20.22 4.97 12.23
CA GLN A 58 -19.90 3.57 11.94
C GLN A 58 -18.46 3.25 12.30
N ARG A 59 -18.19 1.95 12.47
CA ARG A 59 -16.83 1.43 12.60
C ARG A 59 -16.09 1.56 11.25
N PRO A 60 -14.75 1.66 11.27
CA PRO A 60 -13.95 1.58 10.05
C PRO A 60 -14.25 0.28 9.29
N ASP A 61 -14.25 0.35 7.97
CA ASP A 61 -14.29 -0.83 7.12
C ASP A 61 -12.86 -1.25 6.80
N PHE A 62 -12.46 -2.43 7.27
CA PHE A 62 -11.14 -3.02 7.01
C PHE A 62 -11.18 -4.03 5.85
N SER A 63 -12.35 -4.27 5.25
CA SER A 63 -12.48 -5.17 4.10
C SER A 63 -12.18 -4.48 2.77
N ASP A 64 -12.52 -3.19 2.65
CA ASP A 64 -12.31 -2.41 1.43
C ASP A 64 -11.34 -1.25 1.69
N ALA A 65 -10.06 -1.50 1.38
CA ALA A 65 -8.99 -0.51 1.51
C ALA A 65 -8.78 0.24 0.20
N ILE A 66 -8.64 1.55 0.30
CA ILE A 66 -8.20 2.39 -0.81
C ILE A 66 -6.69 2.24 -0.96
N ILE A 67 -6.27 1.61 -2.05
CA ILE A 67 -4.86 1.43 -2.38
C ILE A 67 -4.35 2.66 -3.15
N LEU A 68 -3.33 3.31 -2.61
CA LEU A 68 -2.62 4.44 -3.21
C LEU A 68 -1.11 4.16 -3.22
N ARG A 69 -0.34 4.96 -3.96
CA ARG A 69 1.12 4.94 -3.85
C ARG A 69 1.57 5.75 -2.65
N LYS A 70 2.70 5.39 -2.05
CA LYS A 70 3.36 6.14 -0.99
C LYS A 70 3.59 7.58 -1.43
N GLY A 71 3.35 8.53 -0.53
CA GLY A 71 3.36 9.95 -0.85
C GLY A 71 2.02 10.49 -1.35
N ALA A 72 0.93 9.74 -1.20
CA ALA A 72 -0.40 10.27 -1.43
C ALA A 72 -0.83 11.23 -0.31
N SER A 73 -1.69 12.18 -0.66
CA SER A 73 -2.32 13.10 0.29
C SER A 73 -3.80 12.80 0.46
N VAL A 74 -4.43 13.39 1.48
CA VAL A 74 -5.88 13.31 1.71
C VAL A 74 -6.68 13.73 0.46
N GLN A 75 -6.19 14.70 -0.32
CA GLN A 75 -6.82 15.08 -1.59
C GLN A 75 -6.88 13.92 -2.59
N HIS A 76 -5.79 13.16 -2.72
CA HIS A 76 -5.74 11.98 -3.59
C HIS A 76 -6.72 10.90 -3.11
N VAL A 77 -6.83 10.71 -1.79
CA VAL A 77 -7.84 9.80 -1.21
C VAL A 77 -9.24 10.26 -1.57
N CYS A 78 -9.55 11.55 -1.44
CA CYS A 78 -10.86 12.10 -1.78
C CYS A 78 -11.21 11.87 -3.26
N HIS A 79 -10.28 12.13 -4.19
CA HIS A 79 -10.50 11.88 -5.62
C HIS A 79 -10.72 10.40 -5.93
N ARG A 80 -10.07 9.49 -5.19
CA ARG A 80 -10.23 8.04 -5.35
C ARG A 80 -11.59 7.55 -4.90
N ILE A 81 -12.17 8.16 -3.85
CA ILE A 81 -13.54 7.90 -3.41
C ILE A 81 -14.53 8.46 -4.43
N HIS A 82 -14.42 9.76 -4.74
CA HIS A 82 -15.27 10.42 -5.73
C HIS A 82 -14.66 11.74 -6.19
N ARG A 83 -14.68 12.01 -7.50
CA ARG A 83 -14.06 13.20 -8.11
C ARG A 83 -14.48 14.55 -7.49
N THR A 84 -15.74 14.69 -7.07
CA THR A 84 -16.27 15.96 -6.49
C THR A 84 -16.13 16.04 -4.96
N LEU A 85 -15.62 14.99 -4.31
CA LEU A 85 -15.54 14.96 -2.85
C LEU A 85 -14.55 16.00 -2.32
N ALA A 86 -13.49 16.28 -3.07
CA ALA A 86 -12.51 17.31 -2.75
C ALA A 86 -13.14 18.72 -2.70
N ASP A 87 -14.09 19.03 -3.58
CA ASP A 87 -14.75 20.35 -3.62
C ASP A 87 -15.65 20.60 -2.40
N GLN A 88 -16.32 19.54 -1.95
CA GLN A 88 -17.20 19.55 -0.78
C GLN A 88 -16.43 19.34 0.54
N PHE A 89 -15.11 19.22 0.52
CA PHE A 89 -14.30 18.93 1.69
C PHE A 89 -14.30 20.08 2.70
N LYS A 90 -14.56 19.77 3.98
CA LYS A 90 -14.42 20.70 5.11
C LYS A 90 -13.18 20.39 5.93
N TYR A 91 -13.03 19.12 6.30
CA TYR A 91 -11.86 18.56 6.99
C TYR A 91 -11.92 17.02 6.94
N ALA A 92 -10.80 16.37 7.24
CA ALA A 92 -10.77 14.93 7.52
C ALA A 92 -10.36 14.70 8.98
N LEU A 93 -10.86 13.61 9.55
CA LEU A 93 -10.33 13.02 10.77
C LEU A 93 -9.51 11.81 10.36
N VAL A 94 -8.26 11.75 10.80
CA VAL A 94 -7.36 10.63 10.54
C VAL A 94 -6.99 9.96 11.87
N TRP A 95 -6.98 8.64 11.87
CA TRP A 95 -6.44 7.80 12.92
C TRP A 95 -5.31 6.97 12.30
N GLY A 96 -4.12 7.02 12.88
CA GLY A 96 -2.98 6.28 12.38
C GLY A 96 -1.67 7.01 12.57
N THR A 97 -0.59 6.44 12.04
CA THR A 97 0.79 6.87 12.27
C THR A 97 1.12 8.20 11.60
N SER A 98 0.37 8.60 10.58
CA SER A 98 0.57 9.90 9.92
C SER A 98 0.23 11.09 10.82
N THR A 99 -0.49 10.86 11.91
CA THR A 99 -0.95 11.92 12.83
C THR A 99 -0.34 11.78 14.21
N LYS A 100 -0.09 12.90 14.88
CA LYS A 100 0.48 12.90 16.24
C LYS A 100 -0.56 12.50 17.30
N TYR A 101 -1.84 12.74 17.01
CA TYR A 101 -2.95 12.46 17.91
C TYR A 101 -4.04 11.69 17.17
N SER A 102 -4.72 10.77 17.84
CA SER A 102 -5.77 9.96 17.24
C SER A 102 -7.13 10.22 17.91
N PRO A 103 -8.14 10.78 17.21
CA PRO A 103 -8.07 11.36 15.86
C PRO A 103 -7.48 12.78 15.84
N GLN A 104 -6.81 13.11 14.74
CA GLN A 104 -6.41 14.48 14.42
C GLN A 104 -7.22 15.02 13.23
N ARG A 105 -7.59 16.30 13.32
CA ARG A 105 -8.22 17.03 12.22
C ARG A 105 -7.15 17.48 11.24
N VAL A 106 -7.29 17.09 9.97
CA VAL A 106 -6.32 17.36 8.91
C VAL A 106 -6.98 18.01 7.68
N GLY A 107 -6.15 18.68 6.89
CA GLY A 107 -6.53 19.29 5.61
C GLY A 107 -6.24 18.38 4.41
N LEU A 108 -6.49 18.88 3.19
CA LEU A 108 -6.27 18.16 1.93
C LEU A 108 -4.79 17.87 1.63
N SER A 109 -3.88 18.71 2.12
CA SER A 109 -2.43 18.58 1.93
C SER A 109 -1.76 17.59 2.87
N HIS A 110 -2.49 17.03 3.84
CA HIS A 110 -1.94 16.05 4.78
C HIS A 110 -1.55 14.77 4.05
N MET A 111 -0.35 14.28 4.34
CA MET A 111 0.21 13.06 3.74
C MET A 111 -0.29 11.86 4.53
N VAL A 112 -0.83 10.86 3.83
CA VAL A 112 -1.36 9.65 4.47
C VAL A 112 -0.31 8.55 4.51
N GLU A 113 -0.37 7.72 5.54
CA GLU A 113 0.52 6.58 5.75
C GLU A 113 -0.24 5.24 5.70
N HIS A 114 0.52 4.14 5.69
CA HIS A 114 -0.04 2.80 5.55
C HIS A 114 -0.91 2.48 6.76
N GLU A 115 -2.10 1.92 6.51
CA GLU A 115 -3.12 1.58 7.51
C GLU A 115 -3.80 2.76 8.20
N ASP A 116 -3.62 3.99 7.69
CA ASP A 116 -4.41 5.12 8.17
C ASP A 116 -5.90 4.89 7.93
N VAL A 117 -6.71 5.23 8.94
CA VAL A 117 -8.16 5.30 8.83
C VAL A 117 -8.56 6.76 8.62
N ILE A 118 -9.38 7.04 7.62
CA ILE A 118 -9.85 8.39 7.29
C ILE A 118 -11.37 8.51 7.33
N GLN A 119 -11.86 9.58 7.94
CA GLN A 119 -13.25 10.01 7.86
C GLN A 119 -13.31 11.42 7.27
N VAL A 120 -13.85 11.53 6.05
CA VAL A 120 -14.05 12.80 5.37
C VAL A 120 -15.34 13.47 5.86
N VAL A 121 -15.24 14.76 6.24
CA VAL A 121 -16.39 15.59 6.62
C VAL A 121 -16.62 16.64 5.54
N LYS A 122 -17.85 16.67 5.03
CA LYS A 122 -18.29 17.62 4.00
C LYS A 122 -18.68 18.96 4.61
N LYS A 123 -18.69 20.02 3.80
CA LYS A 123 -19.09 21.38 4.18
C LYS A 123 -20.52 21.42 4.74
#